data_AF-A0A939C8N4-F1
#
_entry.id   AF-A0A939C8N4-F1
#
_cell.length_a   1.000
_cell.length_b   1.000
_cell.length_c   1.000
_cell.angle_alpha   90.00
_cell.angle_beta   90.00
_cell.angle_gamma   90.00
#
_symmetry.space_group_name_H-M   'P 1'
#
loop_
_entity.id
_entity.type
_entity.pdbx_description
1 polymer ?
#
loop_
_entity_poly.entity_id
_entity_poly.type
_entity_poly.pdbx_seq_one_letter_code
_entity_poly.pdbx_strand_id
1 'polypeptide(L)' 'MVFADLFFIYVFLPLCLICYGLAKKLNTKNIVLIVFSLIFYAWGEPLWILLLLFSSFFNWFIGILIGKFRD' A
#
# COMPACT_ATOMS: atom_id res chain seq x y z
N MET A 1 -4.56 -3.23 12.05
CA MET A 1 -4.04 -4.32 12.90
C MET A 1 -3.05 -3.65 13.80
N VAL A 2 -3.05 -3.95 15.09
CA VAL A 2 -1.91 -3.56 15.92
C VAL A 2 -0.77 -4.53 15.61
N PHE A 3 0.48 -4.06 15.58
CA PHE A 3 1.64 -4.91 15.23
C PHE A 3 1.75 -6.19 16.08
N ALA A 4 1.22 -6.17 17.30
CA ALA A 4 1.23 -7.31 18.24
C ALA A 4 -0.04 -8.18 18.17
N ASP A 5 -0.93 -7.96 17.19
CA ASP A 5 -2.16 -8.73 17.06
C ASP A 5 -1.86 -10.17 16.63
N LEU A 6 -2.56 -11.14 17.22
CA LEU A 6 -2.42 -12.57 16.88
C LEU A 6 -2.71 -12.81 15.40
N PHE A 7 -3.70 -12.10 14.86
CA PHE A 7 -4.03 -12.16 13.44
C PHE A 7 -2.88 -11.67 12.55
N PHE A 8 -2.14 -10.64 13.00
CA PHE A 8 -1.00 -10.13 12.26
C PHE A 8 0.13 -11.16 12.18
N ILE A 9 0.50 -11.74 13.33
CA ILE A 9 1.63 -12.67 13.43
C ILE A 9 1.33 -14.01 12.74
N TYR A 10 0.13 -14.56 12.95
CA TYR A 10 -0.20 -15.91 12.48
C TYR A 10 -0.83 -15.97 11.10
N VAL A 11 -1.44 -14.89 10.62
CA VAL A 11 -2.13 -14.88 9.31
C VAL A 11 -1.46 -13.90 8.36
N PHE A 12 -1.38 -12.62 8.72
CA PHE A 12 -0.92 -11.58 7.81
C PHE A 12 0.55 -11.74 7.40
N LEU A 13 1.45 -11.95 8.36
CA LEU A 13 2.89 -12.10 8.13
C LEU A 13 3.23 -13.32 7.26
N PRO A 14 2.77 -14.56 7.58
CA PRO A 14 3.06 -15.71 6.73
C PRO A 14 2.43 -15.57 5.34
N LEU A 15 1.22 -15.01 5.22
CA LEU A 15 0.59 -14.76 3.91
C LEU A 15 1.44 -13.79 3.07
N CYS A 16 1.93 -12.71 3.67
CA CYS A 16 2.80 -11.73 3.02
C CYS A 16 4.10 -12.38 2.51
N LEU A 17 4.74 -13.19 3.34
CA LEU A 17 5.98 -13.89 2.99
C LEU A 17 5.78 -14.93 1.88
N ILE A 18 4.66 -15.67 1.91
CA ILE A 18 4.30 -16.62 0.85
C ILE A 18 4.08 -15.87 -0.47
N CYS A 19 3.26 -14.82 -0.48
CA CYS A 19 3.01 -14.03 -1.68
C CYS A 19 4.29 -13.37 -2.22
N TYR A 20 5.17 -12.90 -1.33
CA TYR A 20 6.47 -12.34 -1.70
C TYR A 20 7.42 -13.41 -2.29
N GLY A 21 7.42 -14.62 -1.75
CA GLY A 21 8.21 -15.75 -2.24
C GLY A 21 7.74 -16.29 -3.59
N LEU A 22 6.43 -16.25 -3.85
CA LEU A 22 5.84 -16.65 -5.14
C LEU A 22 6.08 -15.62 -6.25
N ALA A 23 6.33 -14.37 -5.90
CA ALA A 23 6.62 -13.31 -6.86
C ALA A 23 8.03 -13.46 -7.45
N LYS A 24 8.11 -13.96 -8.69
CA LYS A 24 9.40 -14.18 -9.40
C LYS A 24 10.07 -12.90 -9.91
N LYS A 25 9.29 -11.83 -10.16
CA LYS A 25 9.79 -10.56 -10.72
C LYS A 25 9.83 -9.45 -9.66
N LEU A 26 10.82 -8.56 -9.76
CA LEU A 26 10.99 -7.43 -8.83
C LEU A 26 9.73 -6.53 -8.77
N ASN A 27 9.14 -6.24 -9.93
CA ASN A 27 7.90 -5.44 -10.00
C ASN A 27 6.75 -6.11 -9.25
N THR A 28 6.59 -7.43 -9.38
CA THR A 28 5.54 -8.17 -8.69
C THR A 28 5.78 -8.19 -7.18
N LYS A 29 7.04 -8.31 -6.73
CA LYS A 29 7.40 -8.21 -5.30
C LYS A 29 7.01 -6.84 -4.72
N ASN A 30 7.31 -5.76 -5.44
CA ASN A 30 6.97 -4.40 -5.00
C ASN A 30 5.45 -4.20 -4.93
N ILE A 31 4.70 -4.70 -5.92
CA ILE A 31 3.23 -4.63 -5.90
C ILE A 31 2.67 -5.41 -4.70
N VAL A 32 3.16 -6.63 -4.45
CA VAL A 32 2.73 -7.44 -3.29
C VAL A 32 2.98 -6.69 -1.99
N LEU A 33 4.18 -6.12 -1.81
CA LEU A 33 4.52 -5.36 -0.60
C LEU A 33 3.62 -4.12 -0.44
N ILE A 34 3.33 -3.39 -1.51
CA ILE A 34 2.44 -2.22 -1.48
C ILE A 34 1.02 -2.65 -1.06
N VAL A 35 0.47 -3.69 -1.68
CA VAL A 35 -0.89 -4.17 -1.38
C VAL A 35 -1.00 -4.62 0.08
N PHE A 36 -0.06 -5.44 0.55
CA PHE A 36 -0.05 -5.87 1.95
C PHE A 36 0.10 -4.68 2.91
N SER A 37 0.96 -3.71 2.59
CA SER A 37 1.13 -2.49 3.39
C SER A 37 -0.16 -1.68 3.48
N LEU A 38 -0.89 -1.52 2.36
CA LEU A 38 -2.20 -0.85 2.35
C LEU A 38 -3.21 -1.59 3.24
N ILE A 39 -3.30 -2.92 3.12
CA ILE A 39 -4.24 -3.73 3.90
C ILE A 39 -3.93 -3.63 5.40
N PHE A 40 -2.65 -3.68 5.77
CA PHE A 40 -2.21 -3.54 7.15
C PHE A 40 -2.62 -2.20 7.75
N TYR A 41 -2.34 -1.11 7.02
CA TYR A 41 -2.72 0.23 7.44
C TYR A 41 -4.23 0.39 7.53
N ALA A 42 -5.00 -0.18 6.58
CA ALA A 42 -6.46 -0.05 6.52
C ALA A 42 -7.21 -0.74 7.66
N TRP A 43 -6.53 -1.64 8.39
CA TRP A 43 -7.15 -2.50 9.41
C TRP A 43 -7.37 -1.82 10.76
N GLY A 44 -7.88 -0.61 10.77
CA GLY A 44 -8.27 0.07 12.00
C GLY A 44 -9.22 1.18 11.62
N GLU A 45 -8.75 2.05 10.73
CA GLU A 45 -9.55 3.12 10.18
C GLU A 45 -9.33 3.25 8.67
N PRO A 46 -10.08 2.48 7.85
CA PRO A 46 -9.89 2.44 6.40
C PRO A 46 -10.13 3.79 5.72
N LEU A 47 -10.94 4.66 6.33
CA LEU A 47 -11.27 5.99 5.82
C LEU A 47 -10.03 6.88 5.66
N TRP A 48 -9.11 6.88 6.62
CA TRP A 48 -7.93 7.77 6.57
C TRP A 48 -6.95 7.39 5.47
N ILE A 49 -6.80 6.08 5.19
CA ILE A 49 -5.94 5.63 4.11
C ILE A 49 -6.56 5.87 2.75
N LEU A 50 -7.88 5.75 2.63
CA LEU A 50 -8.58 6.18 1.43
C LEU A 50 -8.41 7.68 1.18
N LEU A 51 -8.54 8.51 2.23
CA LEU A 51 -8.26 9.94 2.18
C LEU A 51 -6.80 10.23 1.77
N LEU A 52 -5.84 9.52 2.35
CA LEU A 52 -4.41 9.70 2.04
C LEU A 52 -4.08 9.28 0.61
N LEU A 53 -4.63 8.16 0.14
CA LEU A 53 -4.48 7.70 -1.24
C LEU A 53 -5.09 8.70 -2.23
N PHE A 54 -6.30 9.16 -1.95
CA PHE A 54 -6.98 10.15 -2.77
C PHE A 54 -6.20 11.47 -2.81
N SER A 55 -5.77 11.97 -1.65
CA SER A 55 -4.96 13.18 -1.53
C SER A 55 -3.64 13.06 -2.29
N SER A 56 -2.95 11.92 -2.16
CA SER A 56 -1.68 11.66 -2.84
C SER A 56 -1.85 11.59 -4.36
N PHE A 57 -2.92 10.94 -4.82
CA PHE A 57 -3.26 10.87 -6.25
C PHE A 57 -3.60 12.26 -6.82
N PHE A 58 -4.40 13.04 -6.09
CA PHE A 58 -4.77 14.39 -6.50
C PHE A 58 -3.55 15.32 -6.54
N ASN A 59 -2.66 15.22 -5.56
CA ASN A 59 -1.41 15.98 -5.52
C ASN A 59 -0.51 15.63 -6.72
N TRP A 60 -0.35 14.34 -7.02
CA TRP A 60 0.39 13.88 -8.20
C TRP A 60 -0.21 14.41 -9.51
N PHE A 61 -1.55 14.36 -9.65
CA PHE A 61 -2.24 14.88 -10.82
C PHE A 61 -2.05 16.39 -10.99
N ILE A 62 -2.18 17.16 -9.91
CA ILE A 62 -1.89 18.60 -9.92
C ILE A 62 -0.42 18.86 -10.27
N GLY A 63 0.52 18.09 -9.74
CA GLY A 63 1.94 18.22 -10.04
C GLY A 63 2.23 18.06 -11.54
N ILE A 64 1.59 17.09 -12.20
CA ILE A 64 1.66 16.91 -13.66
C ILE A 64 1.05 18.10 -14.39
N LEU A 65 -0.11 18.58 -13.93
CA LEU A 65 -0.81 19.70 -14.54
C LEU A 65 0.03 20.99 -14.47
N ILE A 66 0.62 21.29 -13.32
CA ILE A 66 1.52 22.43 -13.12
C ILE A 66 2.74 22.30 -14.03
N GLY A 67 3.34 21.11 -14.14
CA GLY A 67 4.44 20.87 -15.07
C GLY A 67 4.06 21.21 -16.51
N LYS A 68 2.87 20.78 -16.94
CA LYS A 68 2.36 21.02 -18.30
C LYS A 68 2.02 22.50 -18.59
N PHE A 69 1.70 23.30 -17.57
CA PHE A 69 1.43 24.74 -17.72
C PHE A 69 2.66 25.63 -17.49
N ARG A 70 3.78 25.06 -17.03
CA ARG A 70 5.04 25.80 -16.83
C ARG A 70 5.96 25.75 -18.05
N ASP A 71 5.68 24.85 -18.99
CA ASP A 71 6.23 24.79 -20.35
C ASP A 71 5.27 25.46 -21.34
#